data_AF-A0A382I342-F1
#
_entry.id   AF-A0A382I342-F1
#
_cell.length_a   1.000
_cell.length_b   1.000
_cell.length_c   1.000
_cell.angle_alpha   90.00
_cell.angle_beta   90.00
_cell.angle_gamma   90.00
#
_symmetry.space_group_name_H-M   'P 1'
#
loop_
_entity.id
_entity.type
_entity.pdbx_description
1 polymer ?
#
loop_
_entity_poly.entity_id
_entity_poly.type
_entity_poly.pdbx_seq_one_letter_code
_entity_poly.pdbx_strand_id
1 'polypeptide(L)' 'MAQPTRQKEQFTGLFNLPGEGFVAQIRIGTDARLYDRQGLQHLILERKQMGKDVRVLEEALIRMNSVGEALQLQDA' A
#
# COMPACT_ATOMS: atom_id res chain seq x y z
N MET A 1 -15.40 28.34 2.62
CA MET A 1 -15.85 27.17 1.84
C MET A 1 -14.64 26.28 1.62
N ALA A 2 -14.42 25.26 2.45
CA ALA A 2 -13.29 24.34 2.24
C ALA A 2 -13.68 23.37 1.11
N GLN A 3 -12.99 23.45 -0.02
CA GLN A 3 -13.09 22.44 -1.07
C GLN A 3 -12.81 21.07 -0.43
N PRO A 4 -13.61 20.03 -0.71
CA PRO A 4 -13.21 18.68 -0.37
C PRO A 4 -11.98 18.40 -1.23
N THR A 5 -10.79 18.63 -0.68
CA THR A 5 -9.55 18.16 -1.29
C THR A 5 -9.78 16.68 -1.51
N ARG A 6 -9.91 16.25 -2.77
CA ARG A 6 -9.78 14.83 -3.14
C ARG A 6 -8.45 14.42 -2.55
N GLN A 7 -8.48 13.81 -1.36
CA GLN A 7 -7.27 13.52 -0.63
C GLN A 7 -6.51 12.52 -1.50
N LYS A 8 -5.45 13.01 -2.15
CA LYS A 8 -4.64 12.17 -3.01
C LYS A 8 -3.99 11.14 -2.12
N GLU A 9 -4.32 9.90 -2.37
CA GLU A 9 -3.62 8.78 -1.77
C GLU A 9 -2.18 8.81 -2.31
N GLN A 10 -1.21 8.63 -1.43
CA GLN A 10 0.19 8.56 -1.80
C GLN A 10 0.83 7.38 -1.08
N PHE A 11 1.49 6.54 -1.87
CA PHE A 11 2.38 5.54 -1.31
C PHE A 11 3.64 6.26 -0.83
N THR A 12 3.92 6.13 0.46
CA THR A 12 5.00 6.87 1.13
C THR A 12 6.21 6.00 1.46
N GLY A 13 6.02 4.70 1.61
CA GLY A 13 7.12 3.78 1.85
C GLY A 13 6.68 2.38 2.27
N LEU A 14 7.65 1.48 2.35
CA LEU A 14 7.51 0.14 2.93
C LEU A 14 8.28 0.09 4.23
N PHE A 15 7.72 -0.62 5.20
CA PHE A 15 8.31 -0.86 6.50
C PHE A 15 8.34 -2.36 6.75
N ASN A 16 9.44 -2.86 7.29
CA ASN A 16 9.51 -4.24 7.78
C ASN A 16 9.19 -4.21 9.27
N LEU A 17 8.03 -4.71 9.66
CA LEU A 17 7.60 -4.79 11.05
C LEU A 17 7.88 -6.20 11.61
N PRO A 18 8.57 -6.31 12.75
CA PRO A 18 8.82 -7.61 13.37
C PRO A 18 7.50 -8.28 13.76
N GLY A 19 7.26 -9.48 13.23
CA GLY A 19 6.04 -10.26 13.47
C GLY A 19 4.91 -10.05 12.45
N GLU A 20 4.91 -8.93 11.70
CA GLU A 20 3.94 -8.64 10.62
C GLU A 20 4.56 -8.76 9.22
N GLY A 21 5.88 -8.60 9.10
CA GLY A 21 6.59 -8.57 7.82
C GLY A 21 6.48 -7.22 7.13
N PHE A 22 6.45 -7.21 5.79
CA PHE A 22 6.39 -5.97 5.02
C PHE A 22 5.00 -5.35 5.01
N VAL A 23 4.93 -4.10 5.43
CA VAL A 23 3.72 -3.25 5.35
C VAL A 23 4.00 -2.00 4.53
N ALA A 24 3.03 -1.59 3.71
CA ALA A 24 3.07 -0.37 2.93
C ALA A 24 2.33 0.75 3.65
N GLN A 25 2.94 1.93 3.67
CA GLN A 25 2.30 3.14 4.17
C GLN A 25 1.64 3.92 3.02
N ILE A 26 0.33 4.06 3.11
CA ILE A 26 -0.51 4.86 2.23
C ILE A 26 -0.99 6.08 3.01
N ARG A 27 -0.55 7.27 2.58
CA ARG A 27 -0.99 8.54 3.14
C ARG A 27 -2.22 9.04 2.38
N ILE A 28 -3.27 9.37 3.12
CA ILE A 28 -4.52 9.92 2.62
C ILE A 28 -4.70 11.26 3.33
N GLY A 29 -4.31 12.35 2.67
CA GLY A 29 -4.29 13.68 3.28
C GLY A 29 -3.37 13.74 4.50
N THR A 30 -3.93 13.98 5.69
CA THR A 30 -3.22 14.00 6.97
C THR A 30 -3.10 12.64 7.64
N ASP A 31 -3.85 11.65 7.16
CA ASP A 31 -3.88 10.30 7.72
C ASP A 31 -2.86 9.41 7.03
N ALA A 32 -2.20 8.54 7.80
CA ALA A 32 -1.34 7.49 7.28
C ALA A 32 -1.93 6.13 7.68
N ARG A 33 -2.12 5.25 6.71
CA ARG A 33 -2.60 3.89 6.92
C ARG A 33 -1.52 2.91 6.51
N LEU A 34 -1.32 1.89 7.32
CA LEU A 34 -0.42 0.79 7.02
C LEU A 34 -1.26 -0.39 6.51
N TYR A 35 -0.78 -1.02 5.44
CA TYR A 35 -1.41 -2.18 4.83
C TYR A 35 -0.36 -3.25 4.60
N ASP A 36 -0.62 -4.45 5.07
CA ASP A 36 0.14 -5.64 4.71
C ASP A 36 -0.21 -6.09 3.27
N ARG A 37 0.48 -7.13 2.78
CA ARG A 37 0.26 -7.68 1.44
C ARG A 37 -1.19 -8.12 1.20
N GLN A 38 -1.79 -8.85 2.14
CA GLN A 38 -3.17 -9.33 2.04
C GLN A 38 -4.14 -8.16 2.12
N GLY A 39 -3.90 -7.20 3.01
CA GLY A 39 -4.67 -5.97 3.12
C GLY A 39 -4.69 -5.15 1.82
N LEU A 40 -3.53 -4.98 1.17
CA LEU A 40 -3.43 -4.31 -0.14
C LEU A 40 -4.20 -5.07 -1.22
N GLN A 41 -4.02 -6.39 -1.33
CA GLN A 41 -4.70 -7.21 -2.33
C GLN A 41 -6.23 -7.12 -2.18
N HIS A 42 -6.72 -7.23 -0.94
CA HIS A 42 -8.14 -7.11 -0.64
C HIS A 42 -8.68 -5.72 -1.00
N LEU A 43 -7.99 -4.66 -0.59
CA LEU A 43 -8.41 -3.28 -0.84
C LEU A 43 -8.40 -2.92 -2.33
N ILE A 44 -7.41 -3.39 -3.09
CA ILE A 44 -7.36 -3.24 -4.55
C ILE A 44 -8.57 -3.92 -5.18
N LEU A 45 -8.89 -5.16 -4.78
CA LEU A 45 -10.02 -5.91 -5.32
C LEU A 45 -11.34 -5.20 -5.04
N GLU A 46 -11.56 -4.75 -3.80
CA GLU A 46 -12.76 -4.01 -3.40
C GLU A 46 -12.91 -2.71 -4.21
N ARG A 47 -11.83 -1.94 -4.33
CA ARG A 47 -11.85 -0.65 -5.04
C ARG A 47 -11.99 -0.79 -6.54
N LYS A 48 -11.41 -1.83 -7.15
CA LYS A 48 -11.64 -2.16 -8.57
C LYS A 48 -13.12 -2.45 -8.83
N GLN A 49 -13.76 -3.21 -7.95
CA GLN A 49 -15.20 -3.48 -8.04
C GLN A 49 -16.06 -2.21 -7.89
N MET A 50 -15.61 -1.25 -7.07
CA MET A 50 -16.27 0.04 -6.90
C MET A 50 -15.92 1.09 -7.97
N GLY A 51 -15.07 0.76 -8.95
CA GLY A 51 -14.59 1.71 -9.95
C GLY A 51 -13.73 2.86 -9.38
N LYS A 52 -13.09 2.65 -8.24
CA LYS A 52 -12.19 3.61 -7.58
C LYS A 52 -10.75 3.48 -8.11
N ASP A 53 -9.98 4.55 -7.98
CA ASP A 53 -8.55 4.50 -8.30
C ASP A 53 -7.80 3.61 -7.32
N VAL A 54 -6.96 2.73 -7.86
CA VAL A 54 -6.16 1.76 -7.11
C VAL A 54 -4.68 1.85 -7.47
N ARG A 55 -4.27 2.81 -8.30
CA ARG A 55 -2.92 2.88 -8.84
C ARG A 55 -1.87 2.92 -7.73
N VAL A 56 -2.16 3.71 -6.70
CA VAL A 56 -1.29 3.89 -5.54
C VAL A 56 -1.15 2.60 -4.72
N LEU A 57 -2.24 1.85 -4.58
CA LEU A 57 -2.23 0.56 -3.88
C LEU A 57 -1.50 -0.51 -4.70
N GLU A 58 -1.69 -0.52 -6.02
CA GLU A 58 -1.00 -1.43 -6.92
C GLU A 58 0.51 -1.15 -6.94
N GLU A 59 0.92 0.12 -7.00
CA GLU A 59 2.34 0.49 -6.87
C GLU A 59 2.91 0.01 -5.53
N ALA A 60 2.20 0.22 -4.43
CA ALA A 60 2.61 -0.25 -3.11
C ALA A 60 2.77 -1.78 -3.07
N LEU A 61 1.83 -2.52 -3.67
CA LEU A 61 1.85 -3.99 -3.71
C LEU A 61 3.01 -4.51 -4.57
N ILE A 62 3.24 -3.91 -5.74
CA ILE A 62 4.38 -4.24 -6.61
C ILE A 62 5.69 -4.01 -5.85
N ARG A 63 5.84 -2.84 -5.23
CA ARG A 63 7.04 -2.50 -4.44
C ARG A 63 7.25 -3.50 -3.31
N MET A 64 6.18 -3.88 -2.62
CA MET A 64 6.21 -4.85 -1.52
C MET A 64 6.67 -6.23 -1.98
N ASN A 65 6.11 -6.71 -3.09
CA ASN A 65 6.51 -8.00 -3.66
C ASN A 65 7.97 -7.97 -4.13
N SER A 66 8.41 -6.90 -4.80
CA SER A 66 9.79 -6.77 -5.25
C SER A 66 10.79 -6.74 -4.09
N VAL A 67 10.49 -6.03 -3.00
CA VAL A 67 11.35 -6.01 -1.80
C VAL A 67 11.33 -7.36 -1.09
N GLY A 68 10.16 -7.98 -0.94
CA GLY A 68 10.03 -9.31 -0.35
C GLY A 68 10.81 -10.37 -1.13
N GLU A 69 10.72 -10.36 -2.47
CA GLU A 69 11.48 -11.28 -3.33
C GLU A 69 12.99 -11.02 -3.25
N ALA A 70 13.42 -9.76 -3.30
CA ALA A 70 14.84 -9.39 -3.19
C ALA A 70 15.48 -9.77 -1.84
N LEU A 71 14.69 -9.80 -0.77
CA LEU A 71 15.15 -10.24 0.54
C LEU A 71 15.08 -11.76 0.68
N GLN A 72 14.05 -12.41 0.16
CA GLN A 72 13.95 -13.87 0.16
C GLN A 72 15.07 -14.53 -0.68
N LEU A 73 15.61 -13.83 -1.68
CA LEU A 73 16.77 -14.26 -2.46
C LEU A 73 18.11 -14.09 -1.73
N GLN A 74 18.18 -13.32 -0.64
CA GLN A 74 19.41 -13.15 0.15
C GLN A 74 19.58 -14.23 1.23
N ASP A 75 18.50 -14.93 1.59
CA ASP A 75 18.50 -16.03 2.56
C ASP A 75 18.58 -17.44 1.90
N ALA A 76 18.86 -17.52 0.59
CA ALA A 76 18.92 -18.76 -0.20
C ALA A 76 20.35 -19.23 -0.50
#